data_AF-A0A7S1ML72-F1
#
_entry.id   AF-A0A7S1ML72-F1
#
_cell.length_a   1.000
_cell.length_b   1.000
_cell.length_c   1.000
_cell.angle_alpha   90.00
_cell.angle_beta   90.00
_cell.angle_gamma   90.00
#
_symmetry.space_group_name_H-M   'P 1'
#
loop_
_entity.id
_entity.type
_entity.pdbx_description
1 polymer ?
#
loop_
_entity_poly.entity_id
_entity_poly.type
_entity_poly.pdbx_seq_one_letter_code
_entity_poly.pdbx_strand_id
1 'polypeptide(L)'
;DVAALATLNEVERAEIYYGKVMDYAESFKKYQDLITLYNSRETLFGMPNTHWSDLKEIKATFDPYYTLWEVAAKFTTDHDRWQTHAINDVDPSQVEQSVTEWSRKLNTVSKKLKEEAPASVCSKIMKDLNAFKPHVPLLRALHINLSQQHLKNIGKMIDWETINKDNPEHSLQALVKAGLPNRLSEVEEIADQAEKTNILEKQLDD
;
A
#
# COMPACT_ATOMS: atom_id res chain seq x y z
N ASP A 1 -20.90 -9.34 14.87
CA ASP A 1 -21.81 -8.22 14.59
C ASP A 1 -21.10 -7.27 13.62
N VAL A 2 -21.50 -7.31 12.34
CA VAL A 2 -20.88 -6.48 11.28
C VAL A 2 -21.24 -5.00 11.46
N ALA A 3 -22.39 -4.69 12.10
CA ALA A 3 -22.83 -3.32 12.33
C ALA A 3 -21.88 -2.54 13.25
N ALA A 4 -21.17 -3.21 14.15
CA ALA A 4 -20.14 -2.58 14.97
C ALA A 4 -19.01 -1.94 14.14
N LEU A 5 -18.71 -2.48 12.94
CA LEU A 5 -17.66 -1.95 12.05
C LEU A 5 -18.02 -0.58 11.44
N ALA A 6 -19.31 -0.24 11.38
CA ALA A 6 -19.81 1.04 10.88
C ALA A 6 -19.44 2.23 11.77
N THR A 7 -19.00 1.99 13.01
CA THR A 7 -18.66 3.03 13.98
C THR A 7 -17.17 3.31 14.09
N LEU A 8 -16.33 2.48 13.46
CA LEU A 8 -14.87 2.57 13.58
C LEU A 8 -14.33 3.73 12.71
N ASN A 9 -13.57 4.63 13.32
CA ASN A 9 -13.10 5.87 12.68
C ASN A 9 -11.61 6.20 12.92
N GLU A 10 -10.89 5.42 13.71
CA GLU A 10 -9.49 5.70 14.09
C GLU A 10 -8.50 4.92 13.21
N VAL A 11 -7.69 5.64 12.42
CA VAL A 11 -6.65 5.01 11.57
C VAL A 11 -5.52 4.46 12.43
N GLU A 12 -5.27 5.07 13.58
CA GLU A 12 -4.20 4.71 14.52
C GLU A 12 -4.44 3.33 15.16
N ARG A 13 -5.69 2.84 15.12
CA ARG A 13 -6.07 1.50 15.57
C ARG A 13 -6.30 0.53 14.41
N ALA A 14 -5.84 0.85 13.21
CA ALA A 14 -6.08 0.05 12.01
C ALA A 14 -5.64 -1.41 12.17
N GLU A 15 -4.53 -1.69 12.84
CA GLU A 15 -4.08 -3.07 13.10
C GLU A 15 -5.09 -3.86 13.97
N ILE A 16 -5.61 -3.25 15.03
CA ILE A 16 -6.60 -3.87 15.91
C ILE A 16 -7.91 -4.11 15.15
N TYR A 17 -8.35 -3.13 14.37
CA TYR A 17 -9.55 -3.24 13.56
C TYR A 17 -9.39 -4.28 12.44
N TYR A 18 -8.19 -4.38 11.87
CA TYR A 18 -7.85 -5.41 10.91
C TYR A 18 -7.92 -6.81 11.54
N GLY A 19 -7.39 -7.00 12.74
CA GLY A 19 -7.53 -8.26 13.50
C GLY A 19 -9.00 -8.66 13.69
N LYS A 20 -9.86 -7.72 14.09
CA LYS A 20 -11.31 -7.99 14.24
C LYS A 20 -11.99 -8.41 12.94
N VAL A 21 -11.66 -7.77 11.82
CA VAL A 21 -12.24 -8.18 10.53
C VAL A 21 -11.64 -9.50 10.02
N MET A 22 -10.39 -9.83 10.38
CA MET A 22 -9.81 -11.14 10.10
C MET A 22 -10.58 -12.26 10.80
N ASP A 23 -10.90 -12.12 12.08
CA ASP A 23 -11.70 -13.10 12.84
C ASP A 23 -13.08 -13.34 12.19
N TYR A 24 -13.71 -12.27 11.71
CA TYR A 24 -14.97 -12.38 10.97
C TYR A 24 -14.78 -13.06 9.62
N ALA A 25 -13.71 -12.76 8.88
CA ALA A 25 -13.40 -13.42 7.62
C ALA A 25 -13.14 -14.93 7.78
N GLU A 26 -12.45 -15.35 8.84
CA GLU A 26 -12.26 -16.76 9.18
C GLU A 26 -13.60 -17.45 9.50
N SER A 27 -14.46 -16.77 10.25
CA SER A 27 -15.81 -17.26 10.54
C SER A 27 -16.63 -17.44 9.25
N PHE A 28 -16.60 -16.47 8.33
CA PHE A 28 -17.26 -16.59 7.02
C PHE A 28 -16.74 -17.78 6.23
N LYS A 29 -15.42 -17.98 6.20
CA LYS A 29 -14.80 -19.11 5.50
C LYS A 29 -15.30 -20.45 6.08
N LYS A 30 -15.32 -20.58 7.40
CA LYS A 30 -15.86 -21.76 8.08
C LYS A 30 -17.31 -22.05 7.70
N TYR A 31 -18.17 -21.03 7.68
CA TYR A 31 -19.57 -21.21 7.27
C TYR A 31 -19.70 -21.57 5.78
N GLN A 32 -18.86 -21.00 4.92
CA GLN A 32 -18.82 -21.35 3.50
C GLN A 32 -18.43 -22.81 3.26
N ASP A 33 -17.45 -23.32 4.02
CA ASP A 33 -17.02 -24.72 3.97
C ASP A 33 -18.13 -25.66 4.47
N LEU A 34 -18.86 -25.28 5.53
CA LEU A 34 -20.02 -26.03 6.03
C LEU A 34 -21.16 -26.07 5.01
N ILE A 35 -21.47 -24.95 4.36
CA ILE A 35 -22.47 -24.91 3.29
C ILE A 35 -22.09 -25.84 2.15
N THR A 36 -20.82 -25.81 1.72
CA THR A 36 -20.32 -26.69 0.66
C THR A 36 -20.46 -28.16 1.05
N LEU A 37 -20.13 -28.50 2.31
CA LEU A 37 -20.31 -29.83 2.87
C LEU A 37 -21.78 -30.25 2.90
N TYR A 38 -22.69 -29.39 3.37
CA TYR A 38 -24.11 -29.72 3.45
C TYR A 38 -24.74 -29.88 2.07
N ASN A 39 -24.47 -28.96 1.14
CA ASN A 39 -24.97 -29.06 -0.23
C ASN A 39 -24.44 -30.32 -0.93
N SER A 40 -23.19 -30.72 -0.67
CA SER A 40 -22.65 -31.99 -1.21
C SER A 40 -23.42 -33.21 -0.69
N ARG A 41 -23.84 -33.19 0.59
CA ARG A 41 -24.65 -34.26 1.19
C ARG A 41 -26.06 -34.27 0.61
N GLU A 42 -26.70 -33.12 0.49
CA GLU A 42 -28.02 -32.98 -0.13
C GLU A 42 -28.02 -33.55 -1.54
N THR A 43 -27.02 -33.18 -2.35
CA THR A 43 -26.82 -33.73 -3.70
C THR A 43 -26.64 -35.26 -3.68
N LEU A 44 -25.83 -35.81 -2.77
CA LEU A 44 -25.63 -37.26 -2.64
C LEU A 44 -26.92 -38.02 -2.31
N PHE A 45 -27.83 -37.41 -1.55
CA PHE A 45 -29.13 -37.97 -1.21
C PHE A 45 -30.23 -37.64 -2.23
N GLY A 46 -29.89 -37.00 -3.36
CA GLY A 46 -30.86 -36.59 -4.38
C GLY A 46 -31.82 -35.48 -3.92
N MET A 47 -31.45 -34.75 -2.87
CA MET A 47 -32.20 -33.61 -2.35
C MET A 47 -31.82 -32.32 -3.11
N PRO A 48 -32.75 -31.36 -3.25
CA PRO A 48 -32.41 -30.04 -3.77
C PRO A 48 -31.47 -29.32 -2.80
N ASN A 49 -30.48 -28.61 -3.34
CA ASN A 49 -29.51 -27.88 -2.53
C ASN A 49 -30.17 -26.69 -1.81
N THR A 50 -29.85 -26.52 -0.53
CA THR A 50 -30.30 -25.38 0.27
C THR A 50 -29.62 -24.08 -0.20
N HIS A 51 -30.41 -23.04 -0.38
CA HIS A 51 -29.92 -21.71 -0.76
C HIS A 51 -29.69 -20.84 0.47
N TRP A 52 -28.43 -20.43 0.68
CA TRP A 52 -27.99 -19.61 1.82
C TRP A 52 -27.82 -18.14 1.42
N SER A 53 -28.92 -17.46 1.07
CA SER A 53 -28.92 -16.05 0.62
C SER A 53 -28.35 -15.09 1.66
N ASP A 54 -28.70 -15.30 2.93
CA ASP A 54 -28.36 -14.38 4.03
C ASP A 54 -26.85 -14.28 4.22
N LEU A 55 -26.12 -15.41 4.14
CA LEU A 55 -24.65 -15.40 4.27
C LEU A 55 -24.01 -14.59 3.13
N LYS A 56 -24.54 -14.72 1.92
CA LYS A 56 -24.06 -13.97 0.75
C LYS A 56 -24.30 -12.47 0.90
N GLU A 57 -25.46 -12.07 1.40
CA GLU A 57 -25.79 -10.66 1.67
C GLU A 57 -24.90 -10.08 2.77
N ILE A 58 -24.76 -10.78 3.89
CA ILE A 58 -23.89 -10.35 4.98
C ILE A 58 -22.45 -10.23 4.48
N LYS A 59 -21.94 -11.19 3.70
CA LYS A 59 -20.59 -11.12 3.11
C LYS A 59 -20.44 -9.89 2.21
N ALA A 60 -21.43 -9.61 1.38
CA ALA A 60 -21.42 -8.44 0.51
C ALA A 60 -21.40 -7.11 1.29
N THR A 61 -22.06 -7.04 2.45
CA THR A 61 -21.97 -5.87 3.35
C THR A 61 -20.63 -5.81 4.09
N PHE A 62 -20.00 -6.95 4.37
CA PHE A 62 -18.75 -7.04 5.12
C PHE A 62 -17.50 -6.74 4.27
N ASP A 63 -17.48 -7.15 3.00
CA ASP A 63 -16.31 -7.03 2.09
C ASP A 63 -15.69 -5.62 2.02
N PRO A 64 -16.47 -4.53 1.95
CA PRO A 64 -15.91 -3.17 1.95
C PRO A 64 -15.14 -2.86 3.23
N TYR A 65 -15.64 -3.29 4.39
CA TYR A 65 -14.98 -3.08 5.69
C TYR A 65 -13.70 -3.88 5.81
N TYR A 66 -13.73 -5.16 5.40
CA TYR A 66 -12.53 -5.99 5.38
C TYR A 66 -11.43 -5.34 4.53
N THR A 67 -11.78 -4.93 3.31
CA THR A 67 -10.84 -4.30 2.38
C THR A 67 -10.33 -2.96 2.93
N LEU A 68 -11.19 -2.14 3.54
CA LEU A 68 -10.79 -0.88 4.16
C LEU A 68 -9.72 -1.10 5.23
N TRP A 69 -9.99 -1.98 6.20
CA TRP A 69 -9.10 -2.18 7.34
C TRP A 69 -7.84 -2.96 6.98
N GLU A 70 -7.91 -3.87 5.99
CA GLU A 70 -6.71 -4.47 5.40
C GLU A 70 -5.78 -3.41 4.83
N VAL A 71 -6.31 -2.52 3.98
CA VAL A 71 -5.51 -1.47 3.35
C VAL A 71 -5.04 -0.47 4.40
N ALA A 72 -5.87 -0.11 5.38
CA ALA A 72 -5.49 0.84 6.43
C ALA A 72 -4.32 0.31 7.29
N ALA A 73 -4.35 -0.96 7.69
CA ALA A 73 -3.28 -1.56 8.47
C ALA A 73 -1.97 -1.60 7.68
N LYS A 74 -2.01 -2.15 6.45
CA LYS A 74 -0.84 -2.22 5.58
C LYS A 74 -0.29 -0.84 5.24
N PHE A 75 -1.15 0.10 4.86
CA PHE A 75 -0.76 1.46 4.55
C PHE A 75 -0.07 2.12 5.74
N THR A 76 -0.59 2.00 6.96
CA THR A 76 0.00 2.67 8.13
C THR A 76 1.42 2.18 8.40
N THR A 77 1.65 0.87 8.34
CA THR A 77 2.97 0.27 8.58
C THR A 77 3.93 0.53 7.42
N ASP A 78 3.51 0.26 6.19
CA ASP A 78 4.37 0.34 5.02
C ASP A 78 4.68 1.79 4.64
N HIS A 79 3.70 2.69 4.72
CA HIS A 79 3.91 4.10 4.42
C HIS A 79 4.90 4.76 5.40
N ASP A 80 4.83 4.43 6.69
CA ASP A 80 5.83 4.89 7.65
C ASP A 80 7.23 4.38 7.26
N ARG A 81 7.35 3.08 6.97
CA ARG A 81 8.61 2.48 6.51
C ARG A 81 9.17 3.19 5.28
N TRP A 82 8.36 3.42 4.25
CA TRP A 82 8.78 4.08 3.00
C TRP A 82 9.27 5.51 3.22
N GLN A 83 8.78 6.16 4.28
CA GLN A 83 9.14 7.52 4.62
C GLN A 83 10.37 7.62 5.51
N THR A 84 10.56 6.68 6.44
CA THR A 84 11.54 6.80 7.53
C THR A 84 12.80 5.96 7.35
N HIS A 85 12.72 4.86 6.60
CA HIS A 85 13.87 3.97 6.42
C HIS A 85 14.86 4.53 5.40
N ALA A 86 16.06 3.93 5.38
CA ALA A 86 17.07 4.20 4.38
C ALA A 86 16.53 3.91 2.98
N ILE A 87 16.99 4.67 1.98
CA ILE A 87 16.48 4.58 0.61
C ILE A 87 16.72 3.18 0.02
N ASN A 88 17.87 2.58 0.31
CA ASN A 88 18.23 1.25 -0.19
C ASN A 88 17.38 0.12 0.44
N ASP A 89 16.72 0.38 1.58
CA ASP A 89 15.85 -0.60 2.24
C ASP A 89 14.42 -0.60 1.68
N VAL A 90 14.09 0.33 0.76
CA VAL A 90 12.75 0.53 0.23
C VAL A 90 12.73 0.22 -1.27
N ASP A 91 12.06 -0.87 -1.65
CA ASP A 91 11.90 -1.30 -3.05
C ASP A 91 10.86 -0.43 -3.79
N PRO A 92 11.26 0.40 -4.77
CA PRO A 92 10.34 1.30 -5.47
C PRO A 92 9.27 0.55 -6.27
N SER A 93 9.56 -0.65 -6.80
CA SER A 93 8.59 -1.43 -7.58
C SER A 93 7.47 -1.97 -6.68
N GLN A 94 7.81 -2.44 -5.48
CA GLN A 94 6.80 -2.85 -4.49
C GLN A 94 5.96 -1.67 -4.01
N VAL A 95 6.58 -0.51 -3.80
CA VAL A 95 5.86 0.72 -3.44
C VAL A 95 4.86 1.10 -4.53
N GLU A 96 5.28 1.15 -5.79
CA GLU A 96 4.41 1.51 -6.91
C GLU A 96 3.23 0.53 -7.08
N GLN A 97 3.50 -0.78 -6.97
CA GLN A 97 2.46 -1.80 -7.01
C GLN A 97 1.45 -1.62 -5.88
N SER A 98 1.93 -1.41 -4.65
CA SER A 98 1.08 -1.25 -3.46
C SER A 98 0.23 0.01 -3.56
N VAL A 99 0.83 1.15 -3.97
CA VAL A 99 0.11 2.42 -4.17
C VAL A 99 -0.99 2.28 -5.21
N THR A 100 -0.71 1.59 -6.32
CA THR A 100 -1.68 1.33 -7.39
C THR A 100 -2.82 0.42 -6.93
N GLU A 101 -2.47 -0.67 -6.26
CA GLU A 101 -3.45 -1.64 -5.74
C GLU A 101 -4.38 -0.99 -4.71
N TRP A 102 -3.81 -0.31 -3.71
CA TRP A 102 -4.58 0.34 -2.65
C TRP A 102 -5.45 1.46 -3.18
N SER A 103 -4.96 2.25 -4.15
CA SER A 103 -5.78 3.25 -4.83
C SER A 103 -7.03 2.63 -5.47
N ARG A 104 -6.87 1.49 -6.16
CA ARG A 104 -7.98 0.78 -6.81
C ARG A 104 -8.96 0.19 -5.78
N LYS A 105 -8.44 -0.44 -4.73
CA LYS A 105 -9.23 -1.01 -3.63
C LYS A 105 -10.05 0.08 -2.94
N LEU A 106 -9.43 1.18 -2.52
CA LEU A 106 -10.09 2.27 -1.82
C LEU A 106 -11.14 2.98 -2.70
N ASN A 107 -10.87 3.17 -3.99
CA ASN A 107 -11.87 3.70 -4.94
C ASN A 107 -13.10 2.80 -5.10
N THR A 108 -12.95 1.49 -4.91
CA THR A 108 -14.06 0.53 -4.96
C THR A 108 -14.83 0.52 -3.65
N VAL A 109 -14.10 0.56 -2.53
CA VAL A 109 -14.65 0.58 -1.17
C VAL A 109 -15.42 1.87 -0.89
N SER A 110 -14.90 3.02 -1.31
CA SER A 110 -15.54 4.33 -1.10
C SER A 110 -16.93 4.43 -1.71
N LYS A 111 -17.20 3.71 -2.81
CA LYS A 111 -18.52 3.63 -3.46
C LYS A 111 -19.50 2.71 -2.74
N LYS A 112 -19.00 1.82 -1.89
CA LYS A 112 -19.79 0.77 -1.20
C LYS A 112 -20.05 1.08 0.27
N LEU A 113 -19.18 1.87 0.92
CA LEU A 113 -19.37 2.35 2.28
C LEU A 113 -20.50 3.39 2.30
N LYS A 114 -21.49 3.18 3.16
CA LYS A 114 -22.63 4.09 3.32
C LYS A 114 -22.51 4.93 4.58
N GLU A 115 -21.71 4.47 5.52
CA GLU A 115 -21.56 4.98 6.87
C GLU A 115 -20.42 5.98 6.95
N GLU A 116 -20.65 7.10 7.63
CA GLU A 116 -19.77 8.27 7.60
C GLU A 116 -18.39 8.00 8.22
N ALA A 117 -18.35 7.27 9.34
CA ALA A 117 -17.12 6.95 10.07
C ALA A 117 -16.09 6.18 9.20
N PRO A 118 -16.41 5.00 8.63
CA PRO A 118 -15.48 4.28 7.76
C PRO A 118 -15.22 5.00 6.44
N ALA A 119 -16.19 5.77 5.91
CA ALA A 119 -16.00 6.57 4.70
C ALA A 119 -14.99 7.71 4.90
N SER A 120 -14.98 8.33 6.09
CA SER A 120 -14.01 9.35 6.49
C SER A 120 -12.60 8.77 6.55
N VAL A 121 -12.45 7.58 7.16
CA VAL A 121 -11.18 6.84 7.20
C VAL A 121 -10.67 6.53 5.80
N CYS A 122 -11.53 5.99 4.93
CA CYS A 122 -11.18 5.72 3.53
C CYS A 122 -10.69 6.99 2.82
N SER A 123 -11.36 8.12 3.05
CA SER A 123 -11.02 9.41 2.43
C SER A 123 -9.69 9.97 2.93
N LYS A 124 -9.39 9.81 4.23
CA LYS A 124 -8.08 10.19 4.83
C LYS A 124 -6.95 9.41 4.18
N ILE A 125 -7.06 8.08 4.14
CA ILE A 125 -6.02 7.21 3.53
C ILE A 125 -5.86 7.54 2.04
N MET A 126 -6.96 7.74 1.30
CA MET A 126 -6.88 8.14 -0.12
C MET A 126 -6.16 9.47 -0.31
N LYS A 127 -6.39 10.45 0.57
CA LYS A 127 -5.72 11.75 0.53
C LYS A 127 -4.21 11.58 0.76
N ASP A 128 -3.82 10.84 1.79
CA ASP A 128 -2.42 10.60 2.13
C ASP A 128 -1.71 9.83 1.00
N LEU A 129 -2.36 8.80 0.44
CA LEU A 129 -1.85 8.05 -0.70
C LEU A 129 -1.66 8.92 -1.94
N ASN A 130 -2.58 9.84 -2.21
CA ASN A 130 -2.47 10.78 -3.33
C ASN A 130 -1.39 11.84 -3.10
N ALA A 131 -1.16 12.25 -1.85
CA ALA A 131 -0.05 13.14 -1.50
C ALA A 131 1.31 12.43 -1.63
N PHE A 132 1.36 11.11 -1.40
CA PHE A 132 2.59 10.31 -1.51
C PHE A 132 2.95 9.95 -2.96
N LYS A 133 1.96 9.71 -3.84
CA LYS A 133 2.17 9.31 -5.25
C LYS A 133 3.25 10.10 -6.01
N PRO A 134 3.31 11.45 -5.94
CA PRO A 134 4.34 12.23 -6.63
C PRO A 134 5.77 11.96 -6.16
N HIS A 135 5.97 11.31 -5.00
CA HIS A 135 7.29 10.95 -4.48
C HIS A 135 7.81 9.60 -4.98
N VAL A 136 6.95 8.77 -5.59
CA VAL A 136 7.34 7.44 -6.10
C VAL A 136 8.41 7.54 -7.22
N PRO A 137 8.30 8.46 -8.21
CA PRO A 137 9.34 8.63 -9.22
C PRO A 137 10.68 9.06 -8.61
N LEU A 138 10.65 9.91 -7.58
CA LEU A 138 11.85 10.34 -6.85
C LEU A 138 12.55 9.15 -6.18
N LEU A 139 11.78 8.31 -5.48
CA LEU A 139 12.29 7.09 -4.86
C LEU A 139 12.93 6.17 -5.90
N ARG A 140 12.27 5.98 -7.05
CA ARG A 140 12.82 5.18 -8.17
C ARG A 140 14.13 5.73 -8.69
N ALA A 141 14.21 7.04 -8.96
CA ALA A 141 15.42 7.69 -9.45
C ALA A 141 16.59 7.55 -8.45
N LEU A 142 16.30 7.68 -7.15
CA LEU A 142 17.28 7.51 -6.09
C LEU A 142 17.68 6.05 -5.85
N HIS A 143 16.89 5.07 -6.29
CA HIS A 143 17.23 3.64 -6.14
C HIS A 143 18.14 3.12 -7.27
N ILE A 144 18.29 3.86 -8.38
CA ILE A 144 19.30 3.53 -9.40
C ILE A 144 20.69 3.48 -8.74
N ASN A 145 21.58 2.62 -9.25
CA ASN A 145 22.97 2.58 -8.77
C ASN A 145 23.68 3.90 -9.15
N LEU A 146 23.74 4.83 -8.20
CA LEU A 146 24.29 6.17 -8.36
C LEU A 146 25.69 6.19 -7.75
N SER A 147 26.67 6.66 -8.52
CA SER A 147 28.01 6.90 -8.01
C SER A 147 28.00 7.94 -6.88
N GLN A 148 29.07 7.97 -6.09
CA GLN A 148 29.27 8.99 -5.06
C GLN A 148 29.25 10.41 -5.64
N GLN A 149 29.69 10.60 -6.89
CA GLN A 149 29.64 11.90 -7.55
C GLN A 149 28.20 12.31 -7.88
N HIS A 150 27.36 11.38 -8.35
CA HIS A 150 25.94 11.65 -8.59
C HIS A 150 25.24 12.04 -7.29
N LEU A 151 25.51 11.33 -6.18
CA LEU A 151 24.90 11.61 -4.88
C LEU A 151 25.33 12.97 -4.31
N LYS A 152 26.59 13.38 -4.52
CA LYS A 152 27.05 14.74 -4.22
C LYS A 152 26.34 15.80 -5.05
N ASN A 153 26.16 15.55 -6.35
CA ASN A 153 25.48 16.49 -7.24
C ASN A 153 24.02 16.69 -6.81
N ILE A 154 23.31 15.60 -6.48
CA ILE A 154 21.93 15.65 -6.00
C ILE A 154 21.87 16.33 -4.62
N GLY A 155 22.77 15.99 -3.70
CA GLY A 155 22.83 16.62 -2.36
C GLY A 155 22.98 18.13 -2.43
N LYS A 156 23.83 18.64 -3.32
CA LYS A 156 24.02 20.09 -3.52
C LYS A 156 22.76 20.83 -3.97
N MET A 157 21.80 20.15 -4.60
CA MET A 157 20.52 20.77 -5.00
C MET A 157 19.64 21.15 -3.80
N ILE A 158 19.92 20.56 -2.63
CA ILE A 158 19.20 20.76 -1.35
C ILE A 158 20.15 21.19 -0.22
N ASP A 159 21.27 21.83 -0.57
CA ASP A 159 22.29 22.33 0.37
C ASP A 159 22.93 21.25 1.28
N TRP A 160 22.95 19.99 0.83
CA TRP A 160 23.63 18.89 1.50
C TRP A 160 24.97 18.59 0.84
N GLU A 161 25.96 18.13 1.60
CA GLU A 161 27.27 17.74 1.05
C GLU A 161 27.15 16.51 0.13
N THR A 162 26.37 15.51 0.55
CA THR A 162 26.07 14.30 -0.20
C THR A 162 24.81 13.63 0.34
N ILE A 163 24.19 12.77 -0.46
CA ILE A 163 23.15 11.86 0.00
C ILE A 163 23.79 10.53 0.39
N ASN A 164 23.48 10.01 1.58
CA ASN A 164 23.82 8.66 1.99
C ASN A 164 22.56 7.78 1.98
N LYS A 165 22.43 6.91 0.98
CA LYS A 165 21.23 6.08 0.79
C LYS A 165 21.04 4.99 1.85
N ASP A 166 22.08 4.71 2.64
CA ASP A 166 22.06 3.74 3.74
C ASP A 166 21.79 4.42 5.10
N ASN A 167 21.73 5.75 5.16
CA ASN A 167 21.44 6.48 6.39
C ASN A 167 19.94 6.83 6.48
N PRO A 168 19.20 6.37 7.51
CA PRO A 168 17.81 6.76 7.75
C PRO A 168 17.60 8.28 7.95
N GLU A 169 18.62 9.04 8.34
CA GLU A 169 18.51 10.52 8.39
C GLU A 169 18.40 11.15 7.01
N HIS A 170 18.76 10.41 5.95
CA HIS A 170 18.61 10.76 4.55
C HIS A 170 17.44 10.00 3.90
N SER A 171 16.43 9.63 4.68
CA SER A 171 15.22 8.96 4.20
C SER A 171 14.44 9.80 3.18
N LEU A 172 13.47 9.15 2.50
CA LEU A 172 12.60 9.83 1.54
C LEU A 172 11.88 11.03 2.18
N GLN A 173 11.42 10.92 3.43
CA GLN A 173 10.77 12.04 4.12
C GLN A 173 11.73 13.20 4.36
N ALA A 174 12.99 12.94 4.72
CA ALA A 174 14.00 13.98 4.92
C ALA A 174 14.30 14.72 3.61
N LEU A 175 14.46 13.98 2.50
CA LEU A 175 14.69 14.55 1.18
C LEU A 175 13.49 15.36 0.66
N VAL A 176 12.27 14.88 0.91
CA VAL A 176 11.05 15.63 0.59
C VAL A 176 10.98 16.94 1.38
N LYS A 177 11.27 16.91 2.68
CA LYS A 177 11.32 18.11 3.54
C LYS A 177 12.41 19.09 3.11
N ALA A 178 13.55 18.59 2.63
CA ALA A 178 14.64 19.40 2.10
C ALA A 178 14.33 20.00 0.71
N GLY A 179 13.18 19.70 0.12
CA GLY A 179 12.72 20.30 -1.13
C GLY A 179 13.21 19.60 -2.39
N LEU A 180 13.76 18.38 -2.29
CA LEU A 180 14.22 17.60 -3.44
C LEU A 180 13.14 17.36 -4.53
N PRO A 181 11.85 17.17 -4.19
CA PRO A 181 10.79 17.02 -5.20
C PRO A 181 10.67 18.21 -6.17
N ASN A 182 11.08 19.42 -5.77
CA ASN A 182 11.07 20.60 -6.65
C ASN A 182 12.12 20.50 -7.77
N ARG A 183 13.10 19.61 -7.62
CA ARG A 183 14.20 19.36 -8.55
C ARG A 183 14.11 17.98 -9.19
N LEU A 184 12.93 17.33 -9.14
CA LEU A 184 12.74 15.95 -9.61
C LEU A 184 13.26 15.71 -11.03
N SER A 185 12.97 16.62 -11.98
CA SER A 185 13.44 16.50 -13.37
C SER A 185 14.97 16.37 -13.46
N GLU A 186 15.71 17.14 -12.67
CA GLU A 186 17.18 17.09 -12.67
C GLU A 186 17.71 15.80 -12.02
N VAL A 187 17.01 15.32 -10.98
CA VAL A 187 17.33 14.04 -10.33
C VAL A 187 17.10 12.88 -11.30
N GLU A 188 16.00 12.89 -12.05
CA GLU A 188 15.68 11.89 -13.08
C GLU A 188 16.72 11.94 -14.21
N GLU A 189 17.14 13.11 -14.68
CA GLU A 189 18.20 13.23 -15.69
C GLU A 189 19.52 12.62 -15.24
N ILE A 190 19.92 12.84 -13.97
CA ILE A 190 21.13 12.22 -13.40
C ILE A 190 20.96 10.69 -13.30
N ALA A 191 19.78 10.23 -12.87
CA ALA A 191 19.49 8.81 -12.75
C ALA A 191 19.49 8.10 -14.11
N ASP A 192 18.90 8.70 -15.14
CA ASP A 192 18.87 8.17 -16.51
C ASP A 192 20.27 8.09 -17.12
N GLN A 193 21.14 9.07 -16.86
CA GLN A 193 22.54 9.04 -17.28
C GLN A 193 23.29 7.90 -16.59
N ALA A 194 23.09 7.75 -15.27
CA ALA A 194 23.71 6.69 -14.48
C ALA A 194 23.22 5.30 -14.90
N GLU A 195 21.93 5.13 -15.20
CA GLU A 195 21.38 3.86 -15.66
C GLU A 195 22.03 3.42 -16.97
N LYS A 196 22.19 4.34 -17.93
CA LYS A 196 22.88 4.06 -19.20
C LYS A 196 24.33 3.65 -18.97
N THR A 197 25.07 4.33 -18.09
CA THR A 197 26.46 3.96 -17.79
C THR A 197 26.54 2.59 -17.12
N ASN A 198 25.66 2.29 -16.17
CA ASN A 198 25.62 1.00 -15.49
C ASN A 198 25.32 -0.17 -16.44
N ILE A 199 24.41 0.04 -17.41
CA ILE A 199 24.11 -0.97 -18.44
C ILE A 199 25.34 -1.21 -19.32
N LEU A 200 26.05 -0.16 -19.73
CA LEU A 200 27.27 -0.27 -20.54
C LEU A 200 28.40 -0.97 -19.77
N GLU A 201 28.62 -0.64 -18.51
CA GLU A 201 29.62 -1.29 -17.65
C GLU A 201 29.33 -2.78 -17.53
N LYS A 202 28.07 -3.15 -17.25
CA LYS A 202 27.67 -4.56 -17.16
C LYS A 202 27.89 -5.33 -18.48
N GLN A 203 27.64 -4.69 -19.62
CA GLN A 203 27.87 -5.30 -20.94
C GLN A 203 29.36 -5.45 -21.29
N LEU A 204 30.24 -4.68 -20.66
CA LEU A 204 31.69 -4.78 -20.84
C LEU A 204 32.32 -5.84 -19.93
N ASP A 205 31.68 -6.13 -18.80
CA ASP A 205 32.11 -7.13 -17.83
C ASP A 205 31.60 -8.57 -18.14
N ASP A 206 30.62 -8.71 -19.05
CA ASP A 206 30.08 -9.98 -19.59
C ASP A 206 30.84 -10.47 -20.84
#